data_AF-A0A7V9AA23-F1
#
_entry.id   AF-A0A7V9AA23-F1
#
_cell.length_a   1.000
_cell.length_b   1.000
_cell.length_c   1.000
_cell.angle_alpha   90.00
_cell.angle_beta   90.00
_cell.angle_gamma   90.00
#
_symmetry.space_group_name_H-M   'P 1'
#
loop_
_entity.id
_entity.type
_entity.pdbx_description
1 polymer ?
#
loop_
_entity_poly.entity_id
_entity_poly.type
_entity_poly.pdbx_seq_one_letter_code
_entity_poly.pdbx_strand_id
1 'polypeptide(L)'
;MKPDTRQSPTPQPHPHSSASPKQLDAFAARLIRRKARQLVGRAGFTRSDRDDIEQELALKLLKQLSAFDPGEAHWHVFVTTVVERYAASLLRDKRAEKRDHRRATSLHVLIETGDNGPVELAETVGRREQDARLGRDPRSDEERAQLAGDVADVLADLPADLRDVAERLKHDSVSQVARDLGLPRTTLLRRMEHVRRAFEGAGLRDYL
;
A
#
# COMPACT_ATOMS: atom_id res chain seq x y z
N MET A 1 35.65 38.19 -68.69
CA MET A 1 34.79 38.60 -67.56
C MET A 1 33.62 37.61 -67.47
N LYS A 2 33.56 36.82 -66.40
CA LYS A 2 32.39 36.09 -65.85
C LYS A 2 32.03 36.78 -64.50
N PRO A 3 30.96 36.48 -63.73
CA PRO A 3 29.87 35.49 -63.87
C PRO A 3 28.74 36.04 -64.80
N ASP A 4 27.44 35.67 -64.78
CA ASP A 4 26.61 34.83 -63.89
C ASP A 4 25.53 34.05 -64.68
N THR A 5 25.08 32.92 -64.14
CA THR A 5 23.80 32.26 -64.47
C THR A 5 23.37 31.52 -63.21
N ARG A 6 22.40 32.07 -62.47
CA ARG A 6 21.92 31.47 -61.22
C ARG A 6 21.14 30.18 -61.50
N GLN A 7 21.78 29.05 -61.28
CA GLN A 7 21.08 27.78 -61.10
C GLN A 7 20.46 27.75 -59.71
N SER A 8 19.14 27.55 -59.64
CA SER A 8 18.44 27.24 -58.40
C SER A 8 18.93 25.88 -57.89
N PRO A 9 19.30 25.74 -56.60
CA PRO A 9 19.78 24.46 -56.09
C PRO A 9 18.62 23.47 -55.94
N THR A 10 18.73 22.33 -56.60
CA THR A 10 17.89 21.14 -56.39
C THR A 10 17.91 20.77 -54.89
N PRO A 11 16.76 20.49 -54.25
CA PRO A 11 16.76 20.04 -52.87
C PRO A 11 17.49 18.70 -52.77
N GLN A 12 18.57 18.64 -51.98
CA GLN A 12 19.30 17.40 -51.78
C GLN A 12 18.42 16.41 -50.99
N PRO A 13 18.41 15.11 -51.36
CA PRO A 13 17.71 14.11 -50.57
C PRO A 13 18.39 14.01 -49.19
N HIS A 14 17.61 14.23 -48.13
CA HIS A 14 18.08 13.96 -46.78
C HIS A 14 18.46 12.47 -46.67
N PRO A 15 19.55 12.12 -45.96
CA PRO A 15 19.98 10.73 -45.87
C PRO A 15 18.91 9.91 -45.14
N HIS A 16 18.21 9.07 -45.90
CA HIS A 16 17.33 8.05 -45.33
C HIS A 16 18.19 7.11 -44.49
N SER A 17 18.17 7.31 -43.17
CA SER A 17 18.86 6.44 -42.22
C SER A 17 18.19 5.07 -42.26
N SER A 18 18.78 4.15 -43.03
CA SER A 18 18.39 2.75 -43.16
C SER A 18 18.76 1.94 -41.90
N ALA A 19 18.36 2.46 -40.74
CA ALA A 19 18.39 1.73 -39.48
C ALA A 19 17.35 0.62 -39.54
N SER A 20 17.79 -0.63 -39.64
CA SER A 20 16.89 -1.78 -39.59
C SER A 20 16.10 -1.75 -38.26
N PRO A 21 14.75 -1.78 -38.27
CA PRO A 21 13.93 -1.66 -37.05
C PRO A 21 14.06 -2.79 -36.02
N LYS A 22 15.12 -3.61 -36.08
CA LYS A 22 15.39 -4.74 -35.18
C LYS A 22 16.45 -4.43 -34.12
N GLN A 23 17.07 -3.25 -34.12
CA GLN A 23 18.10 -2.86 -33.17
C GLN A 23 17.87 -1.43 -32.64
N LEU A 24 18.20 -1.20 -31.36
CA LEU A 24 18.17 0.13 -30.75
C LEU A 24 19.30 0.98 -31.33
N ASP A 25 18.95 2.03 -32.07
CA ASP A 25 19.93 2.93 -32.66
C ASP A 25 20.54 3.90 -31.62
N ALA A 26 21.55 4.66 -32.07
CA ALA A 26 22.22 5.66 -31.24
C ALA A 26 21.29 6.82 -30.82
N PHE A 27 20.16 7.04 -31.49
CA PHE A 27 19.16 8.04 -31.07
C PHE A 27 18.34 7.52 -29.88
N ALA A 28 17.72 6.34 -30.02
CA ALA A 28 16.98 5.66 -28.96
C ALA A 28 17.82 5.48 -27.70
N ALA A 29 19.05 4.96 -27.83
CA ALA A 29 19.96 4.76 -26.70
C ALA A 29 20.38 6.08 -26.00
N ARG A 30 20.41 7.22 -26.71
CA ARG A 30 20.63 8.55 -26.08
C ARG A 30 19.36 9.07 -25.41
N LEU A 31 18.19 8.88 -26.02
CA LEU A 31 16.92 9.31 -25.47
C LEU A 31 16.56 8.55 -24.19
N ILE A 32 16.72 7.23 -24.17
CA ILE A 32 16.51 6.37 -22.99
C ILE A 32 17.41 6.82 -21.83
N ARG A 33 18.73 6.94 -22.06
CA ARG A 33 19.69 7.45 -21.07
C ARG A 33 19.34 8.84 -20.53
N ARG A 34 18.80 9.73 -21.38
CA ARG A 34 18.33 11.06 -20.96
C ARG A 34 17.08 10.96 -20.10
N LYS A 35 16.10 10.14 -20.49
CA LYS A 35 14.82 9.98 -19.81
C LYS A 35 14.97 9.28 -18.46
N ALA A 36 15.81 8.24 -18.36
CA ALA A 36 16.16 7.61 -17.09
C ALA A 36 16.76 8.62 -16.11
N ARG A 37 17.77 9.39 -16.54
CA ARG A 37 18.35 10.49 -15.72
C ARG A 37 17.34 11.60 -15.35
N GLN A 38 16.27 11.80 -16.13
CA GLN A 38 15.18 12.71 -15.78
C GLN A 38 14.16 12.11 -14.79
N LEU A 39 14.07 10.79 -14.70
CA LEU A 39 13.20 10.06 -13.76
C LEU A 39 13.87 9.89 -12.39
N VAL A 40 15.20 9.74 -12.33
CA VAL A 40 15.97 9.77 -11.08
C VAL A 40 15.60 11.01 -10.24
N GLY A 41 15.30 10.81 -8.96
CA GLY A 41 14.80 11.82 -8.01
C GLY A 41 13.28 12.05 -8.06
N ARG A 42 12.60 11.69 -9.16
CA ARG A 42 11.13 11.83 -9.32
C ARG A 42 10.42 10.58 -8.83
N ALA A 43 9.22 10.76 -8.26
CA ALA A 43 8.46 9.72 -7.57
C ALA A 43 9.23 8.93 -6.48
N GLY A 44 10.49 9.27 -6.19
CA GLY A 44 11.39 8.55 -5.28
C GLY A 44 12.21 7.44 -5.95
N PHE A 45 12.30 7.40 -7.29
CA PHE A 45 13.42 6.72 -7.95
C PHE A 45 14.76 7.34 -7.47
N THR A 46 15.72 6.49 -7.17
CA THR A 46 17.06 6.81 -6.67
C THR A 46 18.08 6.81 -7.81
N ARG A 47 19.37 7.03 -7.49
CA ARG A 47 20.45 6.88 -8.49
C ARG A 47 20.69 5.41 -8.87
N SER A 48 20.40 4.47 -7.97
CA SER A 48 20.59 3.03 -8.18
C SER A 48 19.58 2.47 -9.19
N ASP A 49 18.33 2.93 -9.14
CA ASP A 49 17.27 2.52 -10.08
C ASP A 49 17.52 2.97 -11.53
N ARG A 50 18.58 3.75 -11.80
CA ARG A 50 18.83 4.34 -13.12
C ARG A 50 18.96 3.26 -14.20
N ASP A 51 19.77 2.25 -13.95
CA ASP A 51 20.12 1.25 -14.97
C ASP A 51 18.91 0.33 -15.23
N ASP A 52 18.11 0.05 -14.21
CA ASP A 52 16.82 -0.65 -14.32
C ASP A 52 15.82 0.15 -15.17
N ILE A 53 15.70 1.48 -14.96
CA ILE A 53 14.87 2.36 -15.79
C ILE A 53 15.37 2.41 -17.25
N GLU A 54 16.69 2.41 -17.47
CA GLU A 54 17.26 2.35 -18.82
C GLU A 54 16.90 1.02 -19.51
N GLN A 55 17.02 -0.11 -18.80
CA GLN A 55 16.64 -1.43 -19.32
C GLN A 55 15.14 -1.57 -19.55
N GLU A 56 14.27 -1.09 -18.66
CA GLU A 56 12.83 -1.21 -18.84
C GLU A 56 12.34 -0.37 -20.03
N LEU A 57 12.81 0.88 -20.17
CA LEU A 57 12.49 1.71 -21.33
C LEU A 57 13.00 1.07 -22.64
N ALA A 58 14.19 0.48 -22.63
CA ALA A 58 14.73 -0.27 -23.77
C ALA A 58 13.86 -1.49 -24.11
N LEU A 59 13.49 -2.30 -23.12
CA LEU A 59 12.65 -3.50 -23.29
C LEU A 59 11.26 -3.15 -23.85
N LYS A 60 10.63 -2.08 -23.35
CA LYS A 60 9.31 -1.64 -23.83
C LYS A 60 9.39 -1.10 -25.27
N LEU A 61 10.45 -0.38 -25.62
CA LEU A 61 10.68 0.05 -27.01
C LEU A 61 10.93 -1.17 -27.92
N LEU A 62 11.81 -2.10 -27.53
CA LEU A 62 12.08 -3.34 -28.27
C LEU A 62 10.81 -4.15 -28.55
N LYS A 63 9.92 -4.28 -27.56
CA LYS A 63 8.62 -4.95 -27.71
C LYS A 63 7.66 -4.25 -28.68
N GLN A 64 7.79 -2.93 -28.85
CA GLN A 64 6.93 -2.14 -29.74
C GLN A 64 7.50 -2.04 -31.17
N LEU A 65 8.76 -2.41 -31.42
CA LEU A 65 9.42 -2.30 -32.74
C LEU A 65 8.65 -2.97 -33.88
N SER A 66 7.99 -4.10 -33.61
CA SER A 66 7.18 -4.82 -34.60
C SER A 66 5.92 -4.07 -35.05
N ALA A 67 5.52 -3.03 -34.32
CA ALA A 67 4.39 -2.16 -34.63
C ALA A 67 4.81 -0.80 -35.23
N PHE A 68 6.08 -0.65 -35.65
CA PHE A 68 6.52 0.54 -36.36
C PHE A 68 6.16 0.46 -37.85
N ASP A 69 5.28 1.35 -38.31
CA ASP A 69 5.00 1.56 -39.74
C ASP A 69 5.68 2.87 -40.22
N PRO A 70 6.68 2.78 -41.14
CA PRO A 70 7.28 3.95 -41.78
C PRO A 70 6.31 4.82 -42.60
N GLY A 71 5.15 4.27 -43.01
CA GLY A 71 4.11 4.99 -43.74
C GLY A 71 3.28 5.93 -42.86
N GLU A 72 3.16 5.63 -41.56
CA GLU A 72 2.41 6.47 -40.61
C GLU A 72 3.27 7.52 -39.92
N ALA A 73 4.54 7.21 -39.61
CA ALA A 73 5.40 8.12 -38.86
C ALA A 73 6.90 7.96 -39.15
N HIS A 74 7.64 9.07 -39.02
CA HIS A 74 9.11 9.02 -39.03
C HIS A 74 9.65 8.32 -37.77
N TRP A 75 10.66 7.47 -37.95
CA TRP A 75 11.29 6.65 -36.91
C TRP A 75 11.60 7.40 -35.59
N HIS A 76 12.25 8.57 -35.65
CA HIS A 76 12.54 9.35 -34.43
C HIS A 76 11.29 9.81 -33.67
N VAL A 77 10.17 10.06 -34.38
CA VAL A 77 8.89 10.45 -33.77
C VAL A 77 8.31 9.25 -33.04
N PHE A 78 8.25 8.08 -33.71
CA PHE A 78 7.82 6.82 -33.10
C PHE A 78 8.60 6.51 -31.82
N VAL A 79 9.94 6.48 -31.89
CA VAL A 79 10.82 6.24 -30.73
C VAL A 79 10.55 7.24 -29.60
N THR A 80 10.38 8.52 -29.93
CA THR A 80 10.13 9.56 -28.93
C THR A 80 8.79 9.34 -28.23
N THR A 81 7.70 9.19 -29.00
CA THR A 81 6.36 8.94 -28.46
C THR A 81 6.31 7.68 -27.58
N VAL A 82 6.95 6.60 -28.02
CA VAL A 82 7.01 5.33 -27.27
C VAL A 82 7.75 5.50 -25.95
N VAL A 83 8.97 6.05 -25.98
CA VAL A 83 9.79 6.24 -24.76
C VAL A 83 9.13 7.23 -23.79
N GLU A 84 8.51 8.31 -24.28
CA GLU A 84 7.81 9.27 -23.42
C GLU A 84 6.55 8.69 -22.79
N ARG A 85 5.75 7.92 -23.54
CA ARG A 85 4.57 7.21 -23.03
C ARG A 85 4.95 6.23 -21.91
N TYR A 86 6.01 5.44 -22.09
CA TYR A 86 6.46 4.47 -21.08
C TYR A 86 7.11 5.14 -19.87
N ALA A 87 7.91 6.20 -20.06
CA ALA A 87 8.44 7.00 -18.96
C ALA A 87 7.32 7.65 -18.12
N ALA A 88 6.23 8.09 -18.76
CA ALA A 88 5.05 8.59 -18.07
C ALA A 88 4.25 7.49 -17.36
N SER A 89 4.26 6.24 -17.88
CA SER A 89 3.69 5.09 -17.18
C SER A 89 4.49 4.77 -15.92
N LEU A 90 5.80 4.52 -16.05
CA LEU A 90 6.72 4.32 -14.93
C LEU A 90 6.52 5.34 -13.80
N LEU A 91 6.37 6.62 -14.15
CA LEU A 91 6.14 7.68 -13.18
C LEU A 91 4.73 7.66 -12.55
N ARG A 92 3.68 7.22 -13.28
CA ARG A 92 2.32 7.02 -12.75
C ARG A 92 2.26 5.78 -11.86
N ASP A 93 2.78 4.67 -12.35
CA ASP A 93 2.79 3.38 -11.68
C ASP A 93 3.57 3.50 -10.35
N LYS A 94 4.76 4.12 -10.37
CA LYS A 94 5.55 4.41 -9.14
C LYS A 94 4.91 5.42 -8.19
N ARG A 95 3.96 6.24 -8.64
CA ARG A 95 3.15 7.12 -7.78
C ARG A 95 1.96 6.37 -7.17
N ALA A 96 1.34 5.45 -7.92
CA ALA A 96 0.24 4.62 -7.45
C ALA A 96 0.71 3.55 -6.43
N GLU A 97 1.95 3.06 -6.57
CA GLU A 97 2.59 2.18 -5.57
C GLU A 97 2.80 2.84 -4.19
N LYS A 98 2.77 4.17 -4.09
CA LYS A 98 3.05 4.90 -2.84
C LYS A 98 1.77 5.12 -2.03
N ARG A 99 1.68 4.87 -0.71
CA ARG A 99 2.67 4.41 0.32
C ARG A 99 4.07 4.99 0.15
N ASP A 100 4.22 6.25 0.56
CA ASP A 100 5.40 7.06 0.27
C ASP A 100 6.73 6.47 0.77
N HIS A 101 7.50 5.87 -0.14
CA HIS A 101 8.83 5.36 0.16
C HIS A 101 9.89 6.43 0.49
N ARG A 102 9.58 7.74 0.46
CA ARG A 102 10.43 8.75 1.14
C ARG A 102 10.22 8.79 2.66
N ARG A 103 9.16 8.13 3.15
CA ARG A 103 8.87 7.87 4.57
C ARG A 103 9.18 6.42 4.95
N ALA A 104 9.78 5.63 4.05
CA ALA A 104 10.32 4.33 4.36
C ALA A 104 11.80 4.49 4.75
N THR A 105 12.13 4.07 5.97
CA THR A 105 13.51 3.93 6.46
C THR A 105 13.81 2.44 6.65
N SER A 106 15.09 2.07 6.77
CA SER A 106 15.45 0.70 7.10
C SER A 106 15.13 0.41 8.56
N LEU A 107 14.59 -0.78 8.84
CA LEU A 107 14.36 -1.25 10.22
C LEU A 107 15.67 -1.48 10.99
N HIS A 108 16.79 -1.64 10.27
CA HIS A 108 18.14 -1.81 10.83
C HIS A 108 18.86 -0.47 11.09
N VAL A 109 18.15 0.67 11.03
CA VAL A 109 18.69 1.96 11.48
C VAL A 109 18.69 1.98 13.01
N LEU A 110 19.84 2.26 13.60
CA LEU A 110 19.96 2.52 15.03
C LEU A 110 19.30 3.86 15.38
N ILE A 111 18.47 3.87 16.41
CA ILE A 111 17.81 5.06 16.96
C ILE A 111 18.04 5.17 18.47
N GLU A 112 18.34 6.38 18.92
CA GLU A 112 18.54 6.67 20.34
C GLU A 112 17.21 6.56 21.09
N THR A 113 17.10 5.58 21.99
CA THR A 113 15.84 5.27 22.69
C THR A 113 16.04 5.38 24.20
N GLY A 114 16.14 6.62 24.68
CA GLY A 114 16.29 6.94 26.11
C GLY A 114 17.56 6.36 26.73
N ASP A 115 17.47 6.00 28.01
CA ASP A 115 18.61 5.60 28.84
C ASP A 115 19.28 4.28 28.45
N ASN A 116 18.68 3.50 27.54
CA ASN A 116 19.20 2.20 27.09
C ASN A 116 20.13 2.28 25.86
N GLY A 117 20.41 3.49 25.36
CA GLY A 117 21.31 3.72 24.22
C GLY A 117 20.66 3.47 22.84
N PRO A 118 21.48 3.38 21.78
CA PRO A 118 20.98 3.16 20.42
C PRO A 118 20.56 1.71 20.19
N VAL A 119 19.28 1.51 19.86
CA VAL A 119 18.68 0.20 19.51
C VAL A 119 18.19 0.21 18.06
N GLU A 120 17.96 -0.95 17.46
CA GLU A 120 17.44 -1.00 16.09
C GLU A 120 15.98 -0.52 16.04
N LEU A 121 15.62 0.24 15.00
CA LEU A 121 14.24 0.67 14.78
C LEU A 121 13.26 -0.53 14.78
N ALA A 122 13.70 -1.69 14.28
CA ALA A 122 12.96 -2.95 14.34
C ALA A 122 12.46 -3.31 15.76
N GLU A 123 13.29 -3.09 16.77
CA GLU A 123 13.01 -3.44 18.17
C GLU A 123 12.04 -2.46 18.84
N THR A 124 11.95 -1.24 18.31
CA THR A 124 10.98 -0.23 18.78
C THR A 124 9.59 -0.35 18.16
N VAL A 125 9.42 -1.16 17.11
CA VAL A 125 8.11 -1.44 16.50
C VAL A 125 7.41 -2.54 17.31
N GLY A 126 6.69 -2.11 18.34
CA GLY A 126 6.00 -2.98 19.26
C GLY A 126 4.60 -3.40 18.80
N ARG A 127 3.89 -4.01 19.75
CA ARG A 127 2.49 -4.46 19.58
C ARG A 127 1.55 -3.28 19.27
N ARG A 128 1.79 -2.12 19.89
CA ARG A 128 1.02 -0.89 19.69
C ARG A 128 1.01 -0.41 18.23
N GLU A 129 2.17 -0.43 17.59
CA GLU A 129 2.37 -0.02 16.20
C GLU A 129 1.74 -1.04 15.24
N GLN A 130 1.85 -2.33 15.58
CA GLN A 130 1.19 -3.42 14.85
C GLN A 130 -0.34 -3.28 14.87
N ASP A 131 -0.91 -2.99 16.05
CA ASP A 131 -2.36 -2.88 16.24
C ASP A 131 -2.92 -1.60 15.60
N ALA A 132 -2.25 -0.46 15.76
CA ALA A 132 -2.60 0.79 15.06
C ALA A 132 -2.63 0.62 13.53
N ARG A 133 -1.67 -0.13 12.95
CA ARG A 133 -1.64 -0.46 11.52
C ARG A 133 -2.82 -1.32 11.06
N LEU A 134 -3.37 -2.14 11.96
CA LEU A 134 -4.51 -3.02 11.69
C LEU A 134 -5.86 -2.36 12.03
N GLY A 135 -5.88 -1.09 12.45
CA GLY A 135 -7.08 -0.41 12.95
C GLY A 135 -7.62 -1.04 14.25
N ARG A 136 -6.75 -1.71 15.01
CA ARG A 136 -7.06 -2.28 16.31
C ARG A 136 -6.65 -1.29 17.37
N ASP A 137 -7.58 -1.01 18.28
CA ASP A 137 -7.31 -0.34 19.54
C ASP A 137 -7.56 -1.34 20.67
N PRO A 138 -6.62 -2.28 20.92
CA PRO A 138 -6.76 -3.19 22.03
C PRO A 138 -6.57 -2.39 23.31
N ARG A 139 -7.64 -2.33 24.12
CA ARG A 139 -7.62 -1.85 25.51
C ARG A 139 -6.32 -2.23 26.20
N SER A 140 -5.70 -1.29 26.90
CA SER A 140 -4.48 -1.53 27.66
C SER A 140 -4.70 -2.65 28.68
N ASP A 141 -3.63 -3.27 29.18
CA ASP A 141 -3.78 -4.32 30.20
C ASP A 141 -4.38 -3.77 31.50
N GLU A 142 -4.22 -2.46 31.78
CA GLU A 142 -4.89 -1.73 32.86
C GLU A 142 -6.41 -1.56 32.60
N GLU A 143 -6.81 -1.09 31.42
CA GLU A 143 -8.21 -0.95 31.03
C GLU A 143 -8.94 -2.30 30.97
N ARG A 144 -8.22 -3.38 30.62
CA ARG A 144 -8.73 -4.76 30.67
C ARG A 144 -8.93 -5.24 32.10
N ALA A 145 -7.98 -4.95 32.99
CA ALA A 145 -8.10 -5.29 34.40
C ALA A 145 -9.24 -4.53 35.06
N GLN A 146 -9.39 -3.23 34.75
CA GLN A 146 -10.49 -2.40 35.23
C GLN A 146 -11.85 -2.92 34.72
N LEU A 147 -12.00 -3.14 33.42
CA LEU A 147 -13.23 -3.71 32.85
C LEU A 147 -13.55 -5.11 33.41
N ALA A 148 -12.55 -5.93 33.71
CA ALA A 148 -12.75 -7.22 34.36
C ALA A 148 -13.26 -7.07 35.81
N GLY A 149 -12.82 -6.03 36.52
CA GLY A 149 -13.37 -5.61 37.81
C GLY A 149 -14.83 -5.15 37.68
N ASP A 150 -15.09 -4.17 36.80
CA ASP A 150 -16.44 -3.63 36.58
C ASP A 150 -17.46 -4.73 36.23
N VAL A 151 -17.06 -5.70 35.39
CA VAL A 151 -17.88 -6.87 35.04
C VAL A 151 -18.06 -7.81 36.24
N ALA A 152 -17.04 -8.03 37.06
CA ALA A 152 -17.13 -8.87 38.25
C ALA A 152 -18.07 -8.27 39.31
N ASP A 153 -18.02 -6.95 39.52
CA ASP A 153 -18.89 -6.24 40.46
C ASP A 153 -20.36 -6.30 40.01
N VAL A 154 -20.65 -6.05 38.72
CA VAL A 154 -22.01 -6.20 38.18
C VAL A 154 -22.53 -7.64 38.31
N LEU A 155 -21.68 -8.64 38.10
CA LEU A 155 -22.05 -10.04 38.32
C LEU A 155 -22.28 -10.34 39.82
N ALA A 156 -21.55 -9.70 40.72
CA ALA A 156 -21.70 -9.83 42.18
C ALA A 156 -22.96 -9.17 42.73
N ASP A 157 -23.48 -8.13 42.06
CA ASP A 157 -24.75 -7.48 42.39
C ASP A 157 -25.99 -8.17 41.77
N LEU A 158 -25.81 -9.00 40.72
CA LEU A 158 -26.92 -9.74 40.12
C LEU A 158 -27.54 -10.76 41.10
N PRO A 159 -28.88 -10.86 41.16
CA PRO A 159 -29.58 -11.99 41.78
C PRO A 159 -29.04 -13.35 41.30
N ALA A 160 -29.00 -14.34 42.21
CA ALA A 160 -28.33 -15.62 41.95
C ALA A 160 -28.83 -16.36 40.69
N ASP A 161 -30.12 -16.24 40.36
CA ASP A 161 -30.74 -16.87 39.19
C ASP A 161 -30.45 -16.16 37.85
N LEU A 162 -30.00 -14.91 37.91
CA LEU A 162 -29.47 -14.14 36.78
C LEU A 162 -27.94 -14.30 36.66
N ARG A 163 -27.24 -14.40 37.79
CA ARG A 163 -25.79 -14.66 37.84
C ARG A 163 -25.42 -16.02 37.26
N ASP A 164 -26.12 -17.09 37.62
CA ASP A 164 -25.90 -18.44 37.06
C ASP A 164 -26.13 -18.47 35.53
N VAL A 165 -27.09 -17.70 35.03
CA VAL A 165 -27.29 -17.52 33.57
C VAL A 165 -26.12 -16.77 32.94
N ALA A 166 -25.65 -15.68 33.55
CA ALA A 166 -24.57 -14.85 33.03
C ALA A 166 -23.21 -15.58 33.04
N GLU A 167 -22.91 -16.35 34.09
CA GLU A 167 -21.69 -17.17 34.19
C GLU A 167 -21.65 -18.26 33.12
N ARG A 168 -22.74 -19.01 32.92
CA ARG A 168 -22.79 -20.05 31.88
C ARG A 168 -22.65 -19.48 30.48
N LEU A 169 -23.23 -18.32 30.20
CA LEU A 169 -23.11 -17.64 28.90
C LEU A 169 -21.69 -17.16 28.56
N LYS A 170 -20.74 -17.17 29.50
CA LYS A 170 -19.30 -16.95 29.20
C LYS A 170 -18.67 -18.08 28.39
N HIS A 171 -19.25 -19.28 28.43
CA HIS A 171 -18.65 -20.50 27.87
C HIS A 171 -19.62 -21.27 26.96
N ASP A 172 -20.92 -21.26 27.28
CA ASP A 172 -21.95 -22.05 26.62
C ASP A 172 -22.86 -21.22 25.71
N SER A 173 -23.30 -21.82 24.60
CA SER A 173 -24.32 -21.22 23.74
C SER A 173 -25.68 -21.10 24.44
N VAL A 174 -26.49 -20.09 24.08
CA VAL A 174 -27.86 -19.89 24.60
C VAL A 174 -28.72 -21.17 24.54
N SER A 175 -28.55 -21.99 23.48
CA SER A 175 -29.27 -23.26 23.31
C SER A 175 -28.75 -24.40 24.19
N GLN A 176 -27.53 -24.30 24.72
CA GLN A 176 -26.93 -25.22 25.70
C GLN A 176 -27.38 -24.81 27.11
N VAL A 177 -27.19 -23.55 27.49
CA VAL A 177 -27.67 -22.98 28.78
C VAL A 177 -29.17 -23.22 29.01
N ALA A 178 -30.01 -23.10 27.98
CA ALA A 178 -31.45 -23.40 28.09
C ALA A 178 -31.73 -24.87 28.46
N ARG A 179 -30.98 -25.82 27.89
CA ARG A 179 -31.12 -27.25 28.17
C ARG A 179 -30.61 -27.59 29.57
N ASP A 180 -29.45 -27.07 29.94
CA ASP A 180 -28.79 -27.41 31.22
C ASP A 180 -29.51 -26.80 32.43
N LEU A 181 -30.22 -25.68 32.25
CA LEU A 181 -31.10 -25.10 33.26
C LEU A 181 -32.55 -25.63 33.20
N GLY A 182 -32.89 -26.48 32.22
CA GLY A 182 -34.26 -26.97 32.01
C GLY A 182 -35.28 -25.86 31.69
N LEU A 183 -34.83 -24.72 31.16
CA LEU A 183 -35.67 -23.53 30.95
C LEU A 183 -36.20 -23.45 29.52
N PRO A 184 -37.48 -23.11 29.32
CA PRO A 184 -37.98 -22.67 28.02
C PRO A 184 -37.15 -21.50 27.48
N ARG A 185 -36.84 -21.52 26.18
CA ARG A 185 -35.99 -20.51 25.52
C ARG A 185 -36.50 -19.08 25.75
N THR A 186 -37.82 -18.88 25.80
CA THR A 186 -38.46 -17.59 26.11
C THR A 186 -38.14 -17.09 27.52
N THR A 187 -38.12 -17.97 28.52
CA THR A 187 -37.74 -17.65 29.90
C THR A 187 -36.26 -17.29 30.01
N LEU A 188 -35.38 -18.02 29.30
CA LEU A 188 -33.96 -17.70 29.25
C LEU A 188 -33.71 -16.33 28.59
N LEU A 189 -34.35 -16.04 27.46
CA LEU A 189 -34.24 -14.74 26.77
C LEU A 189 -34.70 -13.58 27.67
N ARG A 190 -35.77 -13.76 28.45
CA ARG A 190 -36.20 -12.75 29.45
C ARG A 190 -35.17 -12.55 30.56
N ARG A 191 -34.51 -13.62 31.04
CA ARG A 191 -33.40 -13.50 32.00
C ARG A 191 -32.18 -12.79 31.39
N MET A 192 -31.84 -13.10 30.14
CA MET A 192 -30.78 -12.39 29.40
C MET A 192 -31.09 -10.90 29.22
N GLU A 193 -32.36 -10.53 29.01
CA GLU A 193 -32.77 -9.13 28.95
C GLU A 193 -32.61 -8.43 30.31
N HIS A 194 -32.91 -9.10 31.42
CA HIS A 194 -32.66 -8.56 32.76
C HIS A 194 -31.16 -8.41 33.07
N VAL A 195 -30.33 -9.38 32.67
CA VAL A 195 -28.86 -9.27 32.74
C VAL A 195 -28.37 -8.08 31.91
N ARG A 196 -28.84 -7.94 30.66
CA ARG A 196 -28.50 -6.79 29.81
C ARG A 196 -28.85 -5.46 30.46
N ARG A 197 -30.05 -5.30 31.02
CA ARG A 197 -30.46 -4.08 31.73
C ARG A 197 -29.60 -3.76 32.95
N ALA A 198 -29.11 -4.78 33.68
CA ALA A 198 -28.20 -4.57 34.80
C ALA A 198 -26.84 -4.03 34.32
N PHE A 199 -26.26 -4.61 33.27
CA PHE A 199 -25.03 -4.11 32.65
C PHE A 199 -25.20 -2.71 32.02
N GLU A 200 -26.35 -2.44 31.37
CA GLU A 200 -26.69 -1.10 30.88
C GLU A 200 -26.79 -0.07 32.02
N GLY A 201 -27.41 -0.44 33.15
CA GLY A 201 -27.54 0.41 34.34
C GLY A 201 -26.21 0.72 35.04
N ALA A 202 -25.23 -0.18 34.91
CA ALA A 202 -23.86 0.02 35.39
C ALA A 202 -22.95 0.78 34.38
N GLY A 203 -23.50 1.27 33.26
CA GLY A 203 -22.74 2.01 32.25
C GLY A 203 -21.97 1.15 31.26
N LEU A 204 -22.03 -0.18 31.36
CA LEU A 204 -21.36 -1.13 30.44
C LEU A 204 -22.11 -1.31 29.10
N ARG A 205 -23.03 -0.41 28.75
CA ARG A 205 -23.86 -0.49 27.54
C ARG A 205 -23.04 -0.56 26.24
N ASP A 206 -21.92 0.17 26.18
CA ASP A 206 -21.04 0.22 25.01
C ASP A 206 -20.14 -1.04 24.88
N TYR A 207 -20.37 -2.05 25.73
CA TYR A 207 -19.60 -3.28 25.87
C TYR A 207 -20.47 -4.56 25.71
N LEU A 208 -21.77 -4.43 25.35
CA LEU A 208 -22.80 -5.48 25.27
C LEU A 208 -23.23 -5.88 23.84
#